data_AF-A0A564ZNX7-F1
#
_entry.id   AF-A0A564ZNX7-F1
#
_cell.length_a   1.000
_cell.length_b   1.000
_cell.length_c   1.000
_cell.angle_alpha   90.00
_cell.angle_beta   90.00
_cell.angle_gamma   90.00
#
_symmetry.space_group_name_H-M   'P 1'
#
loop_
_entity.id
_entity.type
_entity.pdbx_description
1 polymer ?
#
loop_
_entity_poly.entity_id
_entity_poly.type
_entity_poly.pdbx_seq_one_letter_code
_entity_poly.pdbx_strand_id
1 'polypeptide(L)'
;MKLLGNSNIKNRGNEDKNIEILYEHEVLLNKNNNRLLSKHEIQKDFKYERLRDKLSDDVNNMNLKYRMNTISTYDHLNKKKLNDLDAYKQGYKNRYKKKKGLAKLDCYYEKKLFDQIDEIYELSRSMQNDEKNFKKNIYNIFGYRLILFVISPILGVIFPILFSKNGPFSNYCASNCTRSVRGHDHDSIKFIQTELSSTHWDIISSFHSLIFFSLLIIVLTVIIYTLVKVVKYERLKSGKGKIKGKNYYRFCKNLFI
;
A
#
# COMPACT_ATOMS: atom_id res chain seq x y z
N MET A 1 1.04 87.85 -21.08
CA MET A 1 2.47 87.58 -21.29
C MET A 1 2.69 86.08 -21.15
N LYS A 2 3.03 85.40 -22.27
CA LYS A 2 4.01 84.29 -22.40
C LYS A 2 4.40 83.53 -21.10
N LEU A 3 4.49 82.19 -20.97
CA LEU A 3 4.66 81.06 -21.91
C LEU A 3 4.43 79.73 -21.15
N LEU A 4 4.01 78.71 -21.93
CA LEU A 4 4.47 77.30 -21.98
C LEU A 4 4.85 76.54 -20.69
N GLY A 5 4.27 75.34 -20.57
CA GLY A 5 5.03 74.15 -20.16
C GLY A 5 4.27 73.17 -19.27
N ASN A 6 3.61 72.17 -19.87
CA ASN A 6 3.68 70.75 -19.46
C ASN A 6 2.56 69.90 -20.10
N SER A 7 2.61 69.72 -21.42
CA SER A 7 1.88 68.65 -22.13
C SER A 7 2.64 67.30 -22.11
N ASN A 8 3.75 67.18 -21.37
CA ASN A 8 4.68 66.04 -21.42
C ASN A 8 4.48 64.95 -20.35
N ILE A 9 3.44 65.03 -19.51
CA ILE A 9 3.22 64.03 -18.44
C ILE A 9 2.14 63.00 -18.84
N LYS A 10 1.17 63.37 -19.69
CA LYS A 10 0.08 62.48 -20.10
C LYS A 10 0.45 61.52 -21.24
N ASN A 11 1.40 61.89 -22.12
CA ASN A 11 1.89 61.00 -23.18
C ASN A 11 2.86 59.92 -22.66
N ARG A 12 3.66 60.24 -21.64
CA ARG A 12 4.66 59.31 -21.08
C ARG A 12 4.00 58.07 -20.46
N GLY A 13 2.90 58.25 -19.72
CA GLY A 13 2.14 57.15 -19.13
C GLY A 13 1.34 56.30 -20.14
N ASN A 14 1.12 56.78 -21.37
CA ASN A 14 0.49 56.00 -22.44
C ASN A 14 1.54 55.24 -23.27
N GLU A 15 2.74 55.81 -23.46
CA GLU A 15 3.87 55.11 -24.08
C GLU A 15 4.37 53.96 -23.20
N ASP A 16 4.52 54.17 -21.89
CA ASP A 16 4.98 53.13 -20.96
C ASP A 16 4.01 51.92 -20.92
N LYS A 17 2.69 52.17 -20.94
CA LYS A 17 1.67 51.11 -21.04
C LYS A 17 1.67 50.39 -22.39
N ASN A 18 1.96 51.10 -23.49
CA ASN A 18 2.03 50.48 -24.81
C ASN A 18 3.26 49.57 -24.95
N ILE A 19 4.39 49.96 -24.34
CA ILE A 19 5.63 49.16 -24.32
C ILE A 19 5.43 47.89 -23.48
N GLU A 20 4.76 47.99 -22.32
CA GLU A 20 4.47 46.83 -21.47
C GLU A 20 3.52 45.82 -22.15
N ILE A 21 2.50 46.30 -22.88
CA ILE A 21 1.59 45.45 -23.67
C ILE A 21 2.31 44.78 -24.86
N LEU A 22 3.22 45.49 -25.54
CA LEU A 22 4.04 44.94 -26.62
C LEU A 22 4.98 43.82 -26.13
N TYR A 23 5.60 44.01 -24.96
CA TYR A 23 6.51 43.02 -24.37
C TYR A 23 5.78 41.75 -23.92
N GLU A 24 4.61 41.89 -23.28
CA GLU A 24 3.75 40.75 -22.91
C GLU A 24 3.25 39.98 -24.15
N HIS A 25 2.89 40.69 -25.24
CA HIS A 25 2.45 40.07 -26.49
C HIS A 25 3.59 39.34 -27.21
N GLU A 26 4.82 39.86 -27.16
CA GLU A 26 6.02 39.23 -27.73
C GLU A 26 6.45 37.99 -26.93
N VAL A 27 6.35 38.03 -25.59
CA VAL A 27 6.57 36.87 -24.71
C VAL A 27 5.52 35.78 -24.93
N LEU A 28 4.24 36.15 -25.15
CA LEU A 28 3.17 35.20 -25.50
C LEU A 28 3.33 34.59 -26.90
N LEU A 29 3.72 35.39 -27.91
CA LEU A 29 4.05 34.90 -29.26
C LEU A 29 5.24 33.94 -29.24
N ASN A 30 6.31 34.27 -28.51
CA ASN A 30 7.49 33.41 -28.38
C ASN A 30 7.16 32.09 -27.66
N LYS A 31 6.27 32.12 -26.66
CA LYS A 31 5.83 30.91 -25.94
C LYS A 31 4.88 30.03 -26.76
N ASN A 32 4.07 30.60 -27.66
CA ASN A 32 3.21 29.84 -28.59
C ASN A 32 3.98 29.28 -29.79
N ASN A 33 5.00 29.98 -30.29
CA ASN A 33 5.82 29.50 -31.42
C ASN A 33 6.67 28.28 -31.06
N ASN A 34 7.07 28.13 -29.80
CA ASN A 34 7.76 26.92 -29.31
C ASN A 34 6.83 25.70 -29.14
N ARG A 35 5.51 25.86 -29.36
CA ARG A 35 4.53 24.79 -29.19
C ARG A 35 3.79 24.42 -30.49
N LEU A 36 4.09 25.10 -31.61
CA LEU A 36 3.53 24.82 -32.94
C LEU A 36 4.51 24.17 -33.94
N LEU A 37 5.77 23.94 -33.58
CA LEU A 37 6.69 23.12 -34.40
C LEU A 37 6.52 21.61 -34.14
N SER A 38 5.27 21.13 -34.23
CA SER A 38 4.98 19.71 -34.38
C SER A 38 5.00 19.33 -35.86
N LYS A 39 5.54 18.15 -36.17
CA LYS A 39 5.36 17.36 -37.40
C LYS A 39 6.11 17.80 -38.66
N HIS A 40 7.21 17.09 -38.94
CA HIS A 40 7.50 16.64 -40.30
C HIS A 40 7.90 15.16 -40.30
N GLU A 41 6.95 14.33 -40.72
CA GLU A 41 7.18 13.03 -41.35
C GLU A 41 8.00 13.25 -42.63
N ILE A 42 9.21 12.70 -42.74
CA ILE A 42 9.75 12.25 -44.03
C ILE A 42 10.54 10.96 -43.81
N GLN A 43 9.96 9.88 -44.34
CA GLN A 43 10.55 8.59 -44.63
C GLN A 43 11.31 8.69 -45.96
N LYS A 44 12.60 8.29 -46.02
CA LYS A 44 13.28 7.59 -47.15
C LYS A 44 14.83 7.64 -47.06
N ASP A 45 15.39 6.46 -46.82
CA ASP A 45 16.38 5.76 -47.68
C ASP A 45 17.80 6.31 -47.94
N PHE A 46 18.75 5.48 -47.49
CA PHE A 46 20.07 5.13 -48.05
C PHE A 46 21.12 6.21 -48.36
N LYS A 47 22.23 6.16 -47.61
CA LYS A 47 23.58 6.01 -48.21
C LYS A 47 24.61 5.47 -47.21
N TYR A 48 25.24 4.38 -47.61
CA TYR A 48 26.46 3.84 -47.05
C TYR A 48 27.59 4.88 -47.14
N GLU A 49 28.34 5.06 -46.05
CA GLU A 49 29.69 5.59 -46.13
C GLU A 49 30.65 4.64 -45.39
N ARG A 50 31.66 4.21 -46.16
CA ARG A 50 32.63 3.19 -45.85
C ARG A 50 33.84 3.89 -45.24
N LEU A 51 34.07 3.73 -43.94
CA LEU A 51 35.36 4.05 -43.32
C LEU A 51 35.89 2.82 -42.58
N ARG A 52 36.79 2.15 -43.30
CA ARG A 52 37.68 1.11 -42.80
C ARG A 52 38.94 1.83 -42.35
N ASP A 53 39.36 1.63 -41.10
CA ASP A 53 40.73 1.23 -40.79
C ASP A 53 40.88 0.77 -39.31
N LYS A 54 41.07 -0.56 -39.20
CA LYS A 54 41.89 -1.36 -38.29
C LYS A 54 42.31 -0.74 -36.93
N LEU A 55 41.92 -1.36 -35.82
CA LEU A 55 42.77 -2.27 -35.01
C LEU A 55 42.01 -2.83 -33.78
N SER A 56 42.26 -4.09 -33.44
CA SER A 56 41.86 -4.82 -32.22
C SER A 56 40.53 -5.60 -32.23
N ASP A 57 40.37 -6.47 -33.23
CA ASP A 57 39.53 -7.66 -33.12
C ASP A 57 40.42 -8.86 -32.78
N ASP A 58 40.46 -9.28 -31.50
CA ASP A 58 40.53 -10.71 -31.16
C ASP A 58 40.21 -10.97 -29.67
N VAL A 59 40.58 -10.06 -28.75
CA VAL A 59 40.47 -10.35 -27.30
C VAL A 59 39.06 -10.07 -26.73
N ASN A 60 38.30 -9.16 -27.33
CA ASN A 60 37.00 -8.75 -26.79
C ASN A 60 35.84 -9.66 -27.22
N ASN A 61 35.96 -10.43 -28.31
CA ASN A 61 34.88 -11.28 -28.82
C ASN A 61 34.73 -12.58 -28.01
N MET A 62 35.84 -13.16 -27.53
CA MET A 62 35.79 -14.31 -26.62
C MET A 62 35.19 -13.94 -25.26
N ASN A 63 35.51 -12.77 -24.70
CA ASN A 63 34.93 -12.31 -23.44
C ASN A 63 33.44 -11.92 -23.56
N LEU A 64 33.01 -11.38 -24.71
CA LEU A 64 31.60 -11.08 -24.94
C LEU A 64 30.79 -12.37 -25.15
N LYS A 65 31.34 -13.36 -25.87
CA LYS A 65 30.75 -14.69 -26.03
C LYS A 65 30.74 -15.50 -24.73
N TYR A 66 31.77 -15.38 -23.90
CA TYR A 66 31.82 -16.03 -22.58
C TYR A 66 30.91 -15.32 -21.55
N ARG A 67 30.78 -13.99 -21.57
CA ARG A 67 29.77 -13.25 -20.77
C ARG A 67 28.34 -13.47 -21.26
N MET A 68 28.10 -13.64 -22.57
CA MET A 68 26.77 -13.98 -23.10
C MET A 68 26.38 -15.42 -22.77
N ASN A 69 27.35 -16.35 -22.78
CA ASN A 69 27.11 -17.78 -22.53
C ASN A 69 27.11 -18.16 -21.03
N THR A 70 27.57 -17.27 -20.13
CA THR A 70 27.48 -17.46 -18.66
C THR A 70 26.24 -16.81 -18.05
N ILE A 71 25.56 -15.93 -18.78
CA ILE A 71 24.19 -15.50 -18.46
C ILE A 71 23.29 -16.63 -18.94
N SER A 72 23.12 -17.61 -18.04
CA SER A 72 22.34 -18.82 -18.29
C SER A 72 20.98 -18.48 -18.90
N THR A 73 20.50 -19.38 -19.74
CA THR A 73 19.24 -19.39 -20.49
C THR A 73 17.99 -18.95 -19.68
N TYR A 74 18.08 -18.86 -18.35
CA TYR A 74 17.08 -18.29 -17.43
C TYR A 74 16.96 -16.75 -17.50
N ASP A 75 18.05 -16.01 -17.66
CA ASP A 75 18.04 -14.53 -17.67
C ASP A 75 17.52 -13.93 -18.98
N HIS A 76 17.57 -14.70 -20.07
CA HIS A 76 17.03 -14.28 -21.36
C HIS A 76 15.50 -14.41 -21.44
N LEU A 77 14.90 -15.31 -20.66
CA LEU A 77 13.45 -15.42 -20.50
C LEU A 77 12.87 -14.24 -19.67
N ASN A 78 13.66 -13.66 -18.77
CA ASN A 78 13.27 -12.51 -17.94
C ASN A 78 13.40 -11.14 -18.64
N LYS A 79 14.10 -11.05 -19.78
CA LYS A 79 14.32 -9.76 -20.48
C LYS A 79 13.24 -9.37 -21.50
N LYS A 80 12.20 -10.19 -21.72
CA LYS A 80 11.26 -9.97 -22.84
C LYS A 80 9.78 -9.84 -22.46
N LYS A 81 9.49 -9.24 -21.31
CA LYS A 81 8.32 -8.38 -21.01
C LYS A 81 8.54 -7.88 -19.57
N LEU A 82 8.62 -6.57 -19.33
CA LEU A 82 8.53 -6.06 -17.95
C LEU A 82 7.26 -6.69 -17.34
N ASN A 83 7.41 -7.54 -16.32
CA ASN A 83 6.28 -8.21 -15.71
C ASN A 83 5.31 -7.11 -15.21
N ASP A 84 4.00 -7.29 -15.39
CA ASP A 84 3.00 -6.33 -14.95
C ASP A 84 3.17 -6.00 -13.46
N LEU A 85 3.66 -6.97 -12.67
CA LEU A 85 4.07 -6.79 -11.27
C LEU A 85 5.24 -5.82 -11.09
N ASP A 86 6.31 -5.94 -11.89
CA ASP A 86 7.50 -5.10 -11.78
C ASP A 86 7.20 -3.66 -12.20
N ALA A 87 6.49 -3.50 -13.33
CA ALA A 87 5.98 -2.20 -13.76
C ALA A 87 5.06 -1.58 -12.69
N TYR A 88 4.19 -2.39 -12.08
CA TYR A 88 3.35 -1.94 -10.96
C TYR A 88 4.19 -1.48 -9.78
N LYS A 89 5.21 -2.25 -9.35
CA LYS A 89 6.07 -1.93 -8.21
C LYS A 89 6.90 -0.67 -8.43
N GLN A 90 7.49 -0.49 -9.62
CA GLN A 90 8.25 0.71 -9.98
C GLN A 90 7.42 1.99 -9.82
N GLY A 91 6.11 1.93 -10.12
CA GLY A 91 5.19 3.05 -9.95
C GLY A 91 4.84 3.42 -8.50
N TYR A 92 5.21 2.63 -7.48
CA TYR A 92 4.81 2.89 -6.09
C TYR A 92 5.26 4.26 -5.59
N LYS A 93 6.52 4.65 -5.85
CA LYS A 93 7.06 5.94 -5.39
C LYS A 93 6.24 7.11 -5.92
N ASN A 94 5.82 7.04 -7.18
CA ASN A 94 4.99 8.06 -7.80
C ASN A 94 3.55 8.05 -7.24
N ARG A 95 2.92 6.88 -7.15
CA ARG A 95 1.57 6.74 -6.58
C ARG A 95 1.51 7.22 -5.13
N TYR A 96 2.51 6.89 -4.33
CA TYR A 96 2.62 7.28 -2.94
C TYR A 96 2.73 8.80 -2.78
N LYS A 97 3.58 9.47 -3.59
CA LYS A 97 3.73 10.93 -3.59
C LYS A 97 2.42 11.66 -3.94
N LYS A 98 1.62 11.10 -4.85
CA LYS A 98 0.35 11.70 -5.29
C LYS A 98 -0.81 11.51 -4.30
N LYS A 99 -0.74 10.54 -3.40
CA LYS A 99 -1.83 10.21 -2.46
C LYS A 99 -1.74 11.01 -1.16
N LYS A 100 -2.89 11.23 -0.51
CA LYS A 100 -3.02 11.91 0.79
C LYS A 100 -3.89 11.07 1.74
N GLY A 101 -3.77 11.32 3.05
CA GLY A 101 -4.59 10.67 4.10
C GLY A 101 -4.55 9.13 4.05
N LEU A 102 -5.73 8.51 4.21
CA LEU A 102 -5.90 7.05 4.21
C LEU A 102 -5.42 6.37 2.92
N ALA A 103 -5.57 7.03 1.77
CA ALA A 103 -5.10 6.48 0.50
C ALA A 103 -3.57 6.30 0.49
N LYS A 104 -2.84 7.19 1.18
CA LYS A 104 -1.38 7.11 1.32
C LYS A 104 -0.98 5.94 2.22
N LEU A 105 -1.72 5.70 3.31
CA LEU A 105 -1.55 4.53 4.17
C LEU A 105 -1.85 3.23 3.42
N ASP A 106 -2.95 3.13 2.68
CA ASP A 106 -3.24 1.96 1.83
C ASP A 106 -2.10 1.69 0.83
N CYS A 107 -1.58 2.72 0.18
CA CYS A 107 -0.46 2.56 -0.75
C CYS A 107 0.83 2.09 -0.06
N TYR A 108 1.07 2.52 1.18
CA TYR A 108 2.21 2.10 1.98
C TYR A 108 2.08 0.64 2.43
N TYR A 109 0.92 0.27 3.00
CA TYR A 109 0.67 -1.10 3.44
C TYR A 109 0.64 -2.09 2.29
N GLU A 110 0.07 -1.72 1.14
CA GLU A 110 0.11 -2.56 -0.05
C GLU A 110 1.54 -2.83 -0.50
N LYS A 111 2.40 -1.79 -0.52
CA LYS A 111 3.81 -1.96 -0.84
C LYS A 111 4.49 -2.90 0.16
N LYS A 112 4.34 -2.63 1.46
CA LYS A 112 4.95 -3.43 2.52
C LYS A 112 4.54 -4.90 2.43
N LEU A 113 3.26 -5.17 2.19
CA LEU A 113 2.75 -6.52 2.03
C LEU A 113 3.30 -7.20 0.77
N PHE A 114 3.46 -6.47 -0.34
CA PHE A 114 4.09 -7.01 -1.55
C PHE A 114 5.56 -7.35 -1.33
N ASP A 115 6.31 -6.49 -0.64
CA ASP A 115 7.72 -6.71 -0.32
C ASP A 115 7.86 -7.99 0.55
N GLN A 116 6.98 -8.18 1.53
CA GLN A 116 6.98 -9.41 2.34
C GLN A 116 6.60 -10.68 1.54
N ILE A 117 5.71 -10.57 0.54
CA ILE A 117 5.41 -11.70 -0.36
C ILE A 117 6.64 -12.05 -1.21
N ASP A 118 7.40 -11.04 -1.67
CA ASP A 118 8.65 -11.29 -2.40
C ASP A 118 9.66 -12.04 -1.53
N GLU A 119 9.82 -11.65 -0.27
CA GLU A 119 10.69 -12.36 0.68
C GLU A 119 10.30 -13.84 0.81
N ILE A 120 9.00 -14.15 0.87
CA ILE A 120 8.53 -15.55 0.86
C ILE A 120 8.95 -16.27 -0.43
N TYR A 121 8.81 -15.63 -1.59
CA TYR A 121 9.18 -16.24 -2.87
C TYR A 121 10.68 -16.41 -3.07
N GLU A 122 11.51 -15.58 -2.46
CA GLU A 122 12.97 -15.76 -2.42
C GLU A 122 13.36 -16.88 -1.46
N LEU A 123 12.70 -16.97 -0.31
CA LEU A 123 12.90 -18.07 0.62
C LEU A 123 12.46 -19.41 0.03
N SER A 124 11.35 -19.45 -0.71
CA SER A 124 10.87 -20.71 -1.30
C SER A 124 11.82 -21.23 -2.39
N ARG A 125 12.48 -20.32 -3.12
CA ARG A 125 13.51 -20.68 -4.10
C ARG A 125 14.82 -21.11 -3.46
N SER A 126 15.26 -20.41 -2.41
CA SER A 126 16.53 -20.75 -1.74
C SER A 126 16.45 -21.99 -0.85
N MET A 127 15.24 -22.38 -0.42
CA MET A 127 15.02 -23.45 0.57
C MET A 127 14.12 -24.58 0.04
N GLN A 128 14.14 -24.82 -1.27
CA GLN A 128 13.22 -25.74 -1.96
C GLN A 128 13.21 -27.17 -1.39
N ASN A 129 14.32 -27.62 -0.79
CA ASN A 129 14.46 -28.97 -0.21
C ASN A 129 14.31 -29.00 1.33
N ASP A 130 14.22 -27.83 1.98
CA ASP A 130 14.22 -27.69 3.44
C ASP A 130 12.87 -27.15 3.95
N GLU A 131 11.80 -27.90 3.68
CA GLU A 131 10.41 -27.50 3.98
C GLU A 131 10.23 -27.06 5.45
N LYS A 132 10.87 -27.77 6.39
CA LYS A 132 10.83 -27.44 7.83
C LYS A 132 11.40 -26.05 8.12
N ASN A 133 12.55 -25.73 7.51
CA ASN A 133 13.23 -24.46 7.74
C ASN A 133 12.51 -23.33 6.98
N PHE A 134 11.97 -23.61 5.80
CA PHE A 134 11.11 -22.70 5.06
C PHE A 134 9.87 -22.29 5.86
N LYS A 135 9.12 -23.25 6.42
CA LYS A 135 7.96 -22.98 7.29
C LYS A 135 8.35 -22.10 8.48
N LYS A 136 9.44 -22.43 9.17
CA LYS A 136 9.95 -21.64 10.31
C LYS A 136 10.21 -20.18 9.91
N ASN A 137 10.83 -19.96 8.76
CA ASN A 137 11.12 -18.60 8.27
C ASN A 137 9.85 -17.83 7.87
N ILE A 138 8.88 -18.49 7.23
CA ILE A 138 7.56 -17.88 6.98
C ILE A 138 6.89 -17.45 8.29
N TYR A 139 6.91 -18.31 9.32
CA TYR A 139 6.33 -17.97 10.62
C TYR A 139 7.04 -16.77 11.28
N ASN A 140 8.35 -16.62 11.07
CA ASN A 140 9.09 -15.45 11.55
C ASN A 140 8.71 -14.15 10.82
N ILE A 141 8.45 -14.19 9.51
CA ILE A 141 8.10 -13.00 8.72
C ILE A 141 6.66 -12.55 8.99
N PHE A 142 5.72 -13.48 8.90
CA PHE A 142 4.28 -13.20 9.00
C PHE A 142 3.61 -13.82 10.21
N GLY A 143 3.96 -15.08 10.49
CA GLY A 143 3.23 -15.93 11.42
C GLY A 143 3.06 -15.31 12.79
N TYR A 144 4.14 -15.07 13.54
CA TYR A 144 4.02 -14.65 14.93
C TYR A 144 3.26 -13.32 15.10
N ARG A 145 3.53 -12.33 14.24
CA ARG A 145 2.83 -11.04 14.30
C ARG A 145 1.34 -11.17 13.98
N LEU A 146 0.98 -11.93 12.94
CA LEU A 146 -0.42 -12.12 12.59
C LEU A 146 -1.16 -13.00 13.60
N ILE A 147 -0.51 -14.06 14.09
CA ILE A 147 -1.08 -14.95 15.11
C ILE A 147 -1.40 -14.16 16.38
N LEU A 148 -0.46 -13.36 16.88
CA LEU A 148 -0.69 -12.52 18.06
C LEU A 148 -1.82 -11.50 17.82
N PHE A 149 -1.89 -10.91 16.63
CA PHE A 149 -2.94 -9.96 16.28
C PHE A 149 -4.33 -10.62 16.22
N VAL A 150 -4.44 -11.82 15.65
CA VAL A 150 -5.70 -12.58 15.57
C VAL A 150 -6.13 -13.14 16.92
N ILE A 151 -5.19 -13.40 17.83
CA ILE A 151 -5.48 -13.82 19.22
C ILE A 151 -6.04 -12.67 20.07
N SER A 152 -5.77 -11.41 19.71
CA SER A 152 -6.17 -10.24 20.52
C SER A 152 -7.66 -10.21 20.94
N PRO A 153 -8.65 -10.53 20.08
CA PRO A 153 -10.06 -10.56 20.47
C PRO A 153 -10.38 -11.61 21.54
N ILE A 154 -9.60 -12.68 21.68
CA ILE A 154 -9.81 -13.71 22.70
C ILE A 154 -9.80 -13.10 24.10
N LEU A 155 -8.98 -12.07 24.33
CA LEU A 155 -8.95 -11.34 25.61
C LEU A 155 -10.31 -10.68 25.94
N GLY A 156 -11.05 -10.24 24.92
CA GLY A 156 -12.39 -9.69 25.11
C GLY A 156 -13.44 -10.73 25.52
N VAL A 157 -13.21 -12.01 25.24
CA VAL A 157 -14.08 -13.12 25.66
C VAL A 157 -13.84 -13.51 27.12
N ILE A 158 -12.64 -13.26 27.65
CA ILE A 158 -12.28 -13.63 29.04
C ILE A 158 -13.16 -12.88 30.05
N PHE A 159 -13.39 -11.59 29.86
CA PHE A 159 -14.17 -10.76 30.78
C PHE A 159 -15.59 -11.33 31.07
N PRO A 160 -16.46 -11.60 30.07
CA PRO A 160 -17.78 -12.17 30.35
C PRO A 160 -17.70 -13.59 30.94
N ILE A 161 -16.65 -14.37 30.67
CA ILE A 161 -16.46 -15.70 31.28
C ILE A 161 -16.18 -15.56 32.79
N LEU A 162 -15.31 -14.62 33.17
CA LEU A 162 -14.90 -14.42 34.57
C LEU A 162 -16.08 -14.04 35.47
N PHE A 163 -16.96 -13.16 34.98
CA PHE A 163 -18.15 -12.69 35.69
C PHE A 163 -19.42 -13.48 35.34
N SER A 164 -19.29 -14.58 34.60
CA SER A 164 -20.42 -15.46 34.31
C SER A 164 -20.92 -16.13 35.60
N LYS A 165 -22.13 -16.69 35.54
CA LYS A 165 -22.74 -17.39 36.67
C LYS A 165 -21.90 -18.55 37.23
N ASN A 166 -21.08 -19.17 36.38
CA ASN A 166 -20.18 -20.27 36.76
C ASN A 166 -18.71 -19.80 36.80
N GLY A 167 -18.47 -18.49 36.67
CA GLY A 167 -17.15 -17.90 36.65
C GLY A 167 -16.57 -17.74 38.05
N PRO A 168 -15.24 -17.59 38.16
CA PRO A 168 -14.55 -17.39 39.43
C PRO A 168 -15.02 -16.14 40.20
N PHE A 169 -15.61 -15.15 39.51
CA PHE A 169 -16.12 -13.92 40.12
C PHE A 169 -17.66 -13.88 40.18
N SER A 170 -18.34 -15.03 40.09
CA SER A 170 -19.80 -15.12 40.16
C SER A 170 -20.39 -14.62 41.50
N ASN A 171 -19.58 -14.53 42.54
CA ASN A 171 -19.93 -14.07 43.88
C ASN A 171 -19.74 -12.56 44.09
N TYR A 172 -19.27 -11.82 43.07
CA TYR A 172 -19.14 -10.36 43.15
C TYR A 172 -20.48 -9.69 42.81
N CYS A 173 -20.91 -8.72 43.63
CA CYS A 173 -22.08 -7.89 43.34
C CYS A 173 -21.79 -6.40 43.53
N ALA A 174 -22.64 -5.55 42.94
CA ALA A 174 -22.56 -4.11 43.05
C ALA A 174 -22.79 -3.57 44.48
N SER A 175 -22.28 -2.37 44.78
CA SER A 175 -22.46 -1.65 46.06
C SER A 175 -23.91 -1.35 46.42
N ASN A 176 -24.80 -1.30 45.43
CA ASN A 176 -26.24 -1.06 45.62
C ASN A 176 -27.10 -2.31 45.42
N CYS A 177 -26.49 -3.49 45.41
CA CYS A 177 -27.15 -4.78 45.28
C CYS A 177 -27.94 -5.09 46.56
N THR A 178 -29.27 -4.95 46.50
CA THR A 178 -30.16 -5.18 47.67
C THR A 178 -30.73 -6.60 47.72
N ARG A 179 -30.75 -7.33 46.61
CA ARG A 179 -31.15 -8.74 46.52
C ARG A 179 -30.37 -9.43 45.41
N SER A 180 -29.99 -10.69 45.64
CA SER A 180 -29.51 -11.55 44.57
C SER A 180 -30.64 -11.84 43.57
N VAL A 181 -30.29 -12.09 42.30
CA VAL A 181 -31.19 -12.43 41.17
C VAL A 181 -32.07 -13.67 41.45
N ARG A 182 -31.90 -14.33 42.61
CA ARG A 182 -32.64 -15.52 43.06
C ARG A 182 -33.44 -15.31 44.35
N GLY A 183 -33.59 -14.08 44.84
CA GLY A 183 -34.45 -13.79 45.99
C GLY A 183 -33.91 -14.26 47.35
N HIS A 184 -32.66 -14.73 47.41
CA HIS A 184 -31.98 -14.98 48.67
C HIS A 184 -31.44 -13.67 49.24
N ASP A 185 -31.62 -13.50 50.56
CA ASP A 185 -30.95 -12.47 51.36
C ASP A 185 -29.45 -12.54 51.09
N HIS A 186 -28.80 -11.38 51.02
CA HIS A 186 -27.35 -11.30 50.97
C HIS A 186 -26.82 -11.72 52.34
N ASP A 187 -26.74 -13.02 52.57
CA ASP A 187 -25.92 -13.55 53.65
C ASP A 187 -24.48 -13.14 53.33
N SER A 188 -23.96 -12.19 54.10
CA SER A 188 -22.69 -11.48 53.89
C SER A 188 -21.47 -12.40 53.80
N ILE A 189 -21.67 -13.68 54.13
CA ILE A 189 -20.67 -14.74 54.10
C ILE A 189 -20.42 -15.27 52.67
N LYS A 190 -21.34 -15.09 51.70
CA LYS A 190 -21.23 -15.66 50.34
C LYS A 190 -20.95 -14.69 49.20
N PHE A 191 -21.24 -13.39 49.35
CA PHE A 191 -21.13 -12.42 48.26
C PHE A 191 -20.19 -11.26 48.62
N ILE A 192 -19.26 -10.94 47.73
CA ILE A 192 -18.31 -9.83 47.89
C ILE A 192 -18.89 -8.60 47.20
N GLN A 193 -19.14 -7.56 47.98
CA GLN A 193 -19.66 -6.31 47.46
C GLN A 193 -18.53 -5.43 46.94
N THR A 194 -18.62 -5.00 45.69
CA THR A 194 -17.66 -4.06 45.10
C THR A 194 -18.07 -2.63 45.38
N GLU A 195 -17.12 -1.68 45.35
CA GLU A 195 -17.42 -0.24 45.45
C GLU A 195 -18.29 0.26 44.28
N LEU A 196 -18.27 -0.42 43.13
CA LEU A 196 -19.06 -0.07 41.96
C LEU A 196 -20.55 -0.37 42.13
N SER A 197 -21.39 0.61 41.78
CA SER A 197 -22.84 0.43 41.64
C SER A 197 -23.19 -0.38 40.38
N SER A 198 -24.43 -0.85 40.31
CA SER A 198 -24.95 -1.60 39.16
C SER A 198 -24.84 -0.80 37.86
N THR A 199 -25.06 0.52 37.92
CA THR A 199 -24.92 1.40 36.75
C THR A 199 -23.48 1.47 36.24
N HIS A 200 -22.49 1.48 37.13
CA HIS A 200 -21.08 1.42 36.72
C HIS A 200 -20.74 0.08 36.05
N TRP A 201 -21.27 -1.04 36.56
CA TRP A 201 -21.11 -2.35 35.94
C TRP A 201 -21.71 -2.43 34.54
N ASP A 202 -22.92 -1.90 34.35
CA ASP A 202 -23.58 -1.85 33.04
C ASP A 202 -22.78 -1.03 32.03
N ILE A 203 -22.25 0.13 32.47
CA ILE A 203 -21.37 0.97 31.65
C ILE A 203 -20.10 0.20 31.26
N ILE A 204 -19.41 -0.41 32.22
CA ILE A 204 -18.19 -1.17 31.96
C ILE A 204 -18.45 -2.33 31.00
N SER A 205 -19.50 -3.10 31.23
CA SER A 205 -19.90 -4.21 30.36
C SER A 205 -20.20 -3.74 28.94
N SER A 206 -20.88 -2.59 28.81
CA SER A 206 -21.20 -1.98 27.51
C SER A 206 -19.95 -1.52 26.77
N PHE A 207 -19.05 -0.78 27.43
CA PHE A 207 -17.79 -0.33 26.84
C PHE A 207 -16.89 -1.51 26.47
N HIS A 208 -16.78 -2.51 27.34
CA HIS A 208 -16.04 -3.74 27.07
C HIS A 208 -16.57 -4.44 25.82
N SER A 209 -17.89 -4.61 25.73
CA SER A 209 -18.55 -5.21 24.56
C SER A 209 -18.28 -4.40 23.29
N LEU A 210 -18.41 -3.07 23.35
CA LEU A 210 -18.13 -2.17 22.21
C LEU A 210 -16.68 -2.30 21.73
N ILE A 211 -15.72 -2.30 22.66
CA ILE A 211 -14.29 -2.47 22.35
C ILE A 211 -14.04 -3.83 21.73
N PHE A 212 -14.61 -4.91 22.29
CA PHE A 212 -14.47 -6.25 21.75
C PHE A 212 -14.98 -6.36 20.31
N PHE A 213 -16.21 -5.90 20.02
CA PHE A 213 -16.75 -5.92 18.65
C PHE A 213 -15.94 -5.04 17.70
N SER A 214 -15.47 -3.88 18.15
CA SER A 214 -14.62 -2.99 17.35
C SER A 214 -13.30 -3.66 16.97
N LEU A 215 -12.62 -4.28 17.95
CA LEU A 215 -11.38 -5.03 17.72
C LEU A 215 -11.60 -6.22 16.79
N LEU A 216 -12.70 -6.95 16.96
CA LEU A 216 -13.07 -8.08 16.10
C LEU A 216 -13.27 -7.63 14.64
N ILE A 217 -13.99 -6.54 14.42
CA ILE A 217 -14.18 -5.94 13.08
C ILE A 217 -12.84 -5.51 12.48
N ILE A 218 -11.96 -4.89 13.26
CA ILE A 218 -10.62 -4.47 12.81
C ILE A 218 -9.81 -5.69 12.37
N VAL A 219 -9.78 -6.76 13.18
CA VAL A 219 -9.05 -7.99 12.85
C VAL A 219 -9.58 -8.62 11.55
N LEU A 220 -10.90 -8.76 11.41
CA LEU A 220 -11.52 -9.28 10.19
C LEU A 220 -11.19 -8.42 8.96
N THR A 221 -11.23 -7.10 9.12
CA THR A 221 -10.92 -6.15 8.04
C THR A 221 -9.47 -6.30 7.56
N VAL A 222 -8.51 -6.46 8.49
CA VAL A 222 -7.10 -6.67 8.16
C VAL A 222 -6.87 -8.01 7.48
N ILE A 223 -7.53 -9.09 7.91
CA ILE A 223 -7.46 -10.40 7.27
C ILE A 223 -7.99 -10.31 5.83
N ILE A 224 -9.19 -9.76 5.63
CA ILE A 224 -9.81 -9.60 4.31
C ILE A 224 -8.91 -8.73 3.41
N TYR A 225 -8.40 -7.62 3.94
CA TYR A 225 -7.47 -6.75 3.21
C TYR A 225 -6.23 -7.52 2.74
N THR A 226 -5.61 -8.29 3.63
CA THR A 226 -4.42 -9.10 3.34
C THR A 226 -4.71 -10.08 2.21
N LEU A 227 -5.81 -10.83 2.29
CA LEU A 227 -6.23 -11.78 1.25
C LEU A 227 -6.45 -11.09 -0.10
N VAL A 228 -7.18 -9.97 -0.11
CA VAL A 228 -7.44 -9.19 -1.34
C VAL A 228 -6.13 -8.72 -1.98
N LYS A 229 -5.16 -8.27 -1.18
CA LYS A 229 -3.86 -7.82 -1.69
C LYS A 229 -2.97 -8.97 -2.16
N VAL A 230 -2.97 -10.13 -1.49
CA VAL A 230 -2.27 -11.34 -1.96
C VAL A 230 -2.81 -11.77 -3.32
N VAL A 231 -4.14 -11.83 -3.48
CA VAL A 231 -4.77 -12.16 -4.77
C VAL A 231 -4.40 -11.13 -5.85
N LYS A 232 -4.33 -9.84 -5.49
CA LYS A 232 -3.87 -8.80 -6.41
C LYS A 232 -2.42 -9.00 -6.83
N TYR A 233 -1.54 -9.37 -5.91
CA TYR A 233 -0.13 -9.66 -6.18
C TYR A 233 -0.01 -10.81 -7.19
N GLU A 234 -0.65 -11.95 -6.92
CA GLU A 234 -0.60 -13.13 -7.80
C GLU A 234 -1.15 -12.86 -9.19
N ARG A 235 -2.20 -12.03 -9.24
CA ARG A 235 -2.79 -11.60 -10.50
C ARG A 235 -1.83 -10.76 -11.33
N LEU A 236 -1.13 -9.81 -10.71
CA LEU A 236 -0.11 -9.00 -11.37
C LEU A 236 1.09 -9.85 -11.79
N LYS A 237 1.51 -10.79 -10.95
CA LYS A 237 2.60 -11.74 -11.25
C LYS A 237 2.29 -12.63 -12.46
N SER A 238 1.04 -13.04 -12.61
CA SER A 238 0.56 -13.86 -13.73
C SER A 238 0.18 -13.06 -14.98
N GLY A 239 0.41 -11.73 -15.00
CA GLY A 239 0.07 -10.87 -16.13
C GLY A 239 -1.44 -10.78 -16.42
N LYS A 240 -2.28 -11.05 -15.41
CA LYS A 240 -3.74 -11.05 -15.56
C LYS A 240 -4.30 -9.66 -15.25
N GLY A 241 -5.19 -9.18 -16.12
CA GLY A 241 -5.94 -7.93 -15.91
C GLY A 241 -6.95 -8.01 -14.75
N LYS A 242 -7.81 -6.99 -14.59
CA LYS A 242 -8.88 -7.02 -13.56
C LYS A 242 -9.84 -8.20 -13.80
N ILE A 243 -9.88 -9.14 -12.84
CA ILE A 243 -10.78 -10.30 -12.87
C ILE A 243 -12.16 -9.89 -12.33
N LYS A 244 -13.24 -10.25 -13.04
CA LYS A 244 -14.64 -9.98 -12.63
C LYS A 244 -15.31 -11.23 -12.03
N GLY A 245 -16.15 -11.04 -11.01
CA GLY A 245 -17.19 -11.97 -10.56
C GLY A 245 -16.75 -13.44 -10.39
N LYS A 246 -17.40 -14.36 -11.12
CA LYS A 246 -17.20 -15.82 -11.05
C LYS A 246 -15.74 -16.27 -11.29
N ASN A 247 -14.96 -15.49 -12.03
CA ASN A 247 -13.56 -15.79 -12.29
C ASN A 247 -12.66 -15.48 -11.08
N TYR A 248 -13.11 -14.64 -10.15
CA TYR A 248 -12.36 -14.35 -8.92
C TYR A 248 -12.33 -15.57 -8.02
N TYR A 249 -13.49 -16.21 -7.78
CA TYR A 249 -13.56 -17.46 -7.01
C TYR A 249 -12.69 -18.56 -7.62
N ARG A 250 -12.75 -18.77 -8.95
CA ARG A 250 -11.92 -19.78 -9.63
C ARG A 250 -10.42 -19.48 -9.52
N PHE A 251 -10.03 -18.21 -9.60
CA PHE A 251 -8.64 -17.80 -9.42
C PHE A 251 -8.17 -18.03 -7.98
N CYS A 252 -8.95 -17.64 -6.98
CA CYS A 252 -8.64 -17.92 -5.58
C CYS A 252 -8.60 -19.42 -5.29
N LYS A 253 -9.53 -20.21 -5.84
CA LYS A 253 -9.53 -21.67 -5.70
C LYS A 253 -8.20 -22.27 -6.16
N ASN A 254 -7.73 -21.91 -7.35
CA ASN A 254 -6.47 -22.44 -7.90
C ASN A 254 -5.20 -21.93 -7.19
N LEU A 255 -5.30 -20.88 -6.37
CA LEU A 255 -4.17 -20.32 -5.63
C LEU A 255 -4.02 -20.92 -4.24
N PHE A 256 -5.15 -21.24 -3.59
CA PHE A 256 -5.19 -21.68 -2.19
C PHE A 256 -5.50 -23.17 -2.01
N ILE A 257 -5.92 -23.87 -3.06
CA ILE A 257 -6.22 -25.32 -3.11
C ILE A 257 -5.43 -25.93 -4.25
#